data_AF-A0AAU6DVE5-F1
#
_entry.id   AF-A0AAU6DVE5-F1
#
_cell.length_a   1.000
_cell.length_b   1.000
_cell.length_c   1.000
_cell.angle_alpha   90.00
_cell.angle_beta   90.00
_cell.angle_gamma   90.00
#
_symmetry.space_group_name_H-M   'P 1'
#
loop_
_entity.id
_entity.type
_entity.pdbx_description
1 polymer ?
#
loop_
_entity_poly.entity_id
_entity_poly.type
_entity_poly.pdbx_seq_one_letter_code
_entity_poly.pdbx_strand_id
1 'polypeptide(L)'
;MSQAPQRLAACGWNNPGTEHPFYEHCDSRTNVWIQVTRTFISGDYHRCVGPGKTVLDSNATGAWYDSGYRGGLCSHPGDTGP
;
A
#
# COMPACT_ATOMS: atom_id res chain seq x y z
N MET A 1 -16.07 15.82 14.70
CA MET A 1 -15.35 16.03 13.43
C MET A 1 -14.81 14.68 13.00
N SER A 2 -15.45 14.04 12.03
CA SER A 2 -15.22 12.66 11.62
C SER A 2 -13.92 12.55 10.83
N GLN A 3 -12.88 12.02 11.45
CA GLN A 3 -11.59 11.75 10.80
C GLN A 3 -11.80 10.63 9.78
N ALA A 4 -11.52 10.93 8.50
CA ALA A 4 -11.76 10.02 7.39
C ALA A 4 -11.20 8.61 7.69
N PRO A 5 -11.98 7.53 7.49
CA PRO A 5 -11.55 6.15 7.77
C PRO A 5 -10.29 5.73 6.97
N GLN A 6 -9.89 6.53 5.99
CA GLN A 6 -8.78 6.33 5.06
C GLN A 6 -7.39 6.48 5.69
N ARG A 7 -7.25 7.22 6.81
CA ARG A 7 -5.98 7.31 7.57
C ARG A 7 -5.82 6.25 8.64
N LEU A 8 -6.89 5.53 8.99
CA LEU A 8 -6.89 4.54 10.07
C LEU A 8 -6.43 3.16 9.60
N ALA A 9 -6.50 2.90 8.28
CA ALA A 9 -6.15 1.59 7.73
C ALA A 9 -4.66 1.45 7.39
N ALA A 10 -3.96 2.55 7.08
CA ALA A 10 -2.53 2.56 6.78
C ALA A 10 -1.70 2.83 8.04
N CYS A 11 -0.79 1.93 8.44
CA CYS A 11 0.27 2.29 9.39
C CYS A 11 1.32 3.18 8.69
N GLY A 12 1.47 3.02 7.38
CA GLY A 12 2.21 3.93 6.52
C GLY A 12 3.50 3.35 5.94
N TRP A 13 4.22 4.22 5.25
CA TRP A 13 5.51 3.96 4.60
C TRP A 13 6.67 4.17 5.59
N ASN A 14 7.69 3.31 5.54
CA ASN A 14 8.78 3.31 6.51
C ASN A 14 9.92 4.30 6.25
N ASN A 15 9.86 5.13 5.20
CA ASN A 15 10.95 6.03 4.77
C ASN A 15 12.36 5.42 4.92
N PRO A 16 12.72 4.50 4.01
CA PRO A 16 13.65 3.42 4.27
C PRO A 16 15.05 3.87 4.69
N GLY A 17 15.59 5.02 4.28
CA GLY A 17 16.95 5.40 4.66
C GLY A 17 17.98 4.30 4.30
N THR A 18 18.35 3.47 5.27
CA THR A 18 19.18 2.26 5.12
C THR A 18 18.43 0.92 5.18
N GLU A 19 17.17 0.90 5.63
CA GLU A 19 16.32 -0.28 5.70
C GLU A 19 15.66 -0.59 4.35
N HIS A 20 15.15 -1.81 4.19
CA HIS A 20 14.38 -2.14 3.00
C HIS A 20 13.05 -1.37 2.98
N PRO A 21 12.67 -0.78 1.84
CA PRO A 21 11.36 -0.15 1.64
C PRO A 21 10.20 -1.08 1.98
N PHE A 22 9.26 -0.65 2.82
CA PHE A 22 8.02 -1.36 3.09
C PHE A 22 6.84 -0.41 3.34
N TYR A 23 5.65 -0.91 3.05
CA TYR A 23 4.39 -0.30 3.44
C TYR A 23 3.71 -1.19 4.48
N GLU A 24 3.23 -0.59 5.56
CA GLU A 24 2.51 -1.31 6.61
C GLU A 24 1.03 -0.92 6.63
N HIS A 25 0.17 -1.94 6.52
CA HIS A 25 -1.28 -1.81 6.55
C HIS A 25 -1.79 -2.28 7.91
N CYS A 26 -2.35 -1.34 8.68
CA CYS A 26 -2.85 -1.54 10.05
C CYS A 26 -4.20 -2.26 10.09
N ASP A 27 -5.04 -2.14 9.05
CA ASP A 27 -6.34 -2.80 9.04
C ASP A 27 -6.19 -4.28 8.67
N SER A 28 -6.49 -5.16 9.62
CA SER A 28 -6.38 -6.61 9.44
C SER A 28 -7.48 -7.23 8.58
N ARG A 29 -8.49 -6.45 8.18
CA ARG A 29 -9.70 -6.97 7.53
C ARG A 29 -9.78 -6.66 6.05
N THR A 30 -8.98 -5.71 5.56
CA THR A 30 -9.10 -5.20 4.20
C THR A 30 -7.75 -5.24 3.50
N ASN A 31 -7.80 -5.43 2.20
CA ASN A 31 -6.69 -5.15 1.32
C ASN A 31 -6.88 -3.76 0.71
N VAL A 32 -5.78 -3.06 0.48
CA VAL A 32 -5.80 -1.71 -0.09
C VAL A 32 -4.85 -1.58 -1.27
N TRP A 33 -5.23 -0.74 -2.22
CA TRP A 33 -4.30 -0.29 -3.23
C TRP A 33 -3.42 0.81 -2.64
N ILE A 34 -2.13 0.71 -2.92
CA ILE A 34 -1.17 1.78 -2.71
C ILE A 34 -0.56 2.17 -4.05
N GLN A 35 -0.21 3.44 -4.20
CA GLN A 35 0.69 3.88 -5.24
C GLN A 35 2.10 3.90 -4.65
N VAL A 36 3.02 3.26 -5.35
CA VAL A 36 4.44 3.20 -5.01
C VAL A 36 5.20 4.09 -5.98
N THR A 37 5.87 5.10 -5.44
CA THR A 37 6.82 5.92 -6.19
C THR A 37 8.14 5.24 -6.23
N ARG A 38 8.76 5.25 -7.39
CA ARG A 38 10.15 4.82 -7.55
C ARG A 38 11.00 5.97 -8.04
N THR A 39 12.31 5.75 -8.02
CA THR A 39 13.25 6.67 -8.66
C THR A 39 12.84 6.93 -10.12
N PHE A 40 13.04 8.15 -10.62
CA PHE A 40 12.54 8.69 -11.91
C PHE A 40 12.70 7.79 -13.14
N ILE A 41 13.61 6.81 -13.10
CA ILE A 41 13.95 5.92 -14.22
C ILE A 41 13.00 4.71 -14.29
N SER A 42 12.40 4.30 -13.17
CA SER A 42 11.66 3.03 -13.09
C SER A 42 10.14 3.17 -13.23
N GLY A 43 9.61 4.39 -13.15
CA GLY A 43 8.18 4.68 -13.22
C GLY A 43 7.41 4.20 -11.98
N ASP A 44 6.33 4.90 -11.66
CA ASP A 44 5.48 4.59 -10.51
C ASP A 44 4.54 3.42 -10.85
N TYR A 45 4.07 2.72 -9.83
CA TYR A 45 3.13 1.60 -10.02
C TYR A 45 2.16 1.49 -8.85
N HIS A 46 1.06 0.76 -9.08
CA HIS A 46 0.08 0.45 -8.04
C HIS A 46 0.29 -0.98 -7.56
N ARG A 47 0.23 -1.16 -6.24
CA ARG A 47 0.36 -2.46 -5.60
C ARG A 47 -0.79 -2.71 -4.65
N CYS A 48 -1.37 -3.90 -4.72
CA CYS A 48 -2.34 -4.34 -3.74
C CYS A 48 -1.57 -4.85 -2.52
N VAL A 49 -1.90 -4.33 -1.34
CA VAL A 49 -1.27 -4.71 -0.08
C VAL A 49 -2.34 -5.18 0.91
N GLY A 50 -2.06 -6.31 1.53
CA GLY A 50 -2.88 -6.83 2.61
C GLY A 50 -2.40 -6.38 3.98
N PRO A 51 -3.04 -6.87 5.05
CA PRO A 51 -2.65 -6.59 6.43
C PRO A 51 -1.18 -6.84 6.73
N GLY A 52 -0.61 -5.98 7.56
CA GLY A 52 0.77 -6.08 8.02
C GLY A 52 1.77 -5.46 7.05
N LYS A 53 3.00 -5.96 7.09
CA LYS A 53 4.13 -5.39 6.34
C LYS A 53 4.24 -5.99 4.95
N THR A 54 4.18 -5.13 3.94
CA THR A 54 4.50 -5.49 2.55
C THR A 54 5.82 -4.86 2.15
N VAL A 55 6.82 -5.68 1.86
CA VAL A 55 8.13 -5.23 1.34
C VAL A 55 7.96 -4.76 -0.11
N LEU A 56 8.49 -3.56 -0.39
CA LEU A 56 8.45 -2.88 -1.68
C LEU A 56 9.79 -3.03 -2.40
N ASP A 57 9.84 -2.55 -3.65
CA ASP A 57 11.09 -2.55 -4.41
C ASP A 57 12.16 -1.69 -3.70
N SER A 58 13.42 -2.09 -3.80
CA SER A 58 14.55 -1.39 -3.16
C SER A 58 14.74 0.06 -3.62
N ASN A 59 14.23 0.40 -4.80
CA ASN A 59 14.27 1.74 -5.37
C ASN A 59 12.97 2.54 -5.14
N ALA A 60 12.06 2.03 -4.30
CA ALA A 60 10.88 2.79 -3.89
C ALA A 60 11.31 4.01 -3.07
N THR A 61 10.78 5.18 -3.43
CA THR A 61 11.04 6.46 -2.78
C THR A 61 9.83 6.97 -1.99
N GLY A 62 8.68 6.32 -2.15
CA GLY A 62 7.47 6.62 -1.41
C GLY A 62 6.38 5.58 -1.63
N ALA A 63 5.45 5.48 -0.70
CA ALA A 63 4.24 4.69 -0.85
C ALA A 63 3.08 5.33 -0.10
N TRP A 64 1.92 5.42 -0.74
CA TRP A 64 0.70 5.96 -0.14
C TRP A 64 -0.53 5.18 -0.55
N TYR A 65 -1.49 5.13 0.36
CA TYR A 65 -2.82 4.60 0.08
C TYR A 65 -3.48 5.34 -1.09
N ASP A 66 -3.99 4.59 -2.05
CA ASP A 66 -4.75 5.11 -3.18
C ASP A 66 -6.15 4.48 -3.23
N SER A 67 -7.12 5.18 -2.65
CA SER A 67 -8.54 4.82 -2.74
C SER A 67 -9.16 5.00 -4.13
N GLY A 68 -8.50 5.73 -5.02
CA GLY A 68 -8.99 6.09 -6.34
C GLY A 68 -8.62 5.08 -7.42
N TYR A 69 -7.65 4.19 -7.15
CA TYR A 69 -7.19 3.21 -8.12
C TYR A 69 -8.25 2.16 -8.43
N ARG A 70 -8.63 2.07 -9.71
CA ARG A 70 -9.67 1.16 -10.23
C ARG A 70 -9.11 -0.03 -11.00
N GLY A 71 -7.86 -0.41 -10.78
CA GLY A 71 -7.19 -1.50 -11.51
C GLY A 71 -7.69 -2.93 -11.21
N GLY A 72 -8.87 -3.08 -10.60
CA GLY A 72 -9.47 -4.37 -10.23
C GLY A 72 -9.65 -4.55 -8.72
N LEU A 73 -10.22 -5.70 -8.33
CA LEU A 73 -10.36 -6.07 -6.93
C LEU A 73 -8.97 -6.30 -6.33
N CYS A 74 -8.59 -5.46 -5.37
CA CYS A 74 -7.52 -5.77 -4.43
C CYS A 74 -8.07 -6.79 -3.43
N SER A 75 -8.24 -8.02 -3.88
CA SER A 75 -8.82 -9.11 -3.09
C SER A 75 -7.80 -9.63 -2.09
N HIS A 76 -8.21 -9.82 -0.84
CA HIS A 76 -7.48 -10.65 0.12
C HIS A 76 -7.36 -12.07 -0.45
N PRO A 77 -6.27 -12.82 -0.23
CA PRO A 77 -6.24 -14.25 -0.57
C PRO A 77 -7.34 -15.10 0.11
N GLY A 78 -8.20 -14.51 0.96
CA GLY A 78 -9.46 -15.10 1.45
C GLY A 78 -10.75 -14.52 0.84
N ASP A 79 -10.65 -13.47 0.01
CA ASP A 79 -11.73 -12.95 -0.84
C ASP A 79 -11.80 -13.78 -2.14
N THR A 80 -12.04 -15.09 -2.01
CA THR A 80 -12.62 -15.83 -3.12
C THR A 80 -14.07 -15.33 -3.26
N GLY A 81 -14.29 -14.44 -4.23
CA GLY A 81 -15.64 -14.19 -4.75
C GLY A 81 -16.24 -15.44 -5.40
N PRO A 82 -17.57 -15.47 -5.61
CA PRO A 82 -18.42 -16.65 -5.78
C PRO A 82 -18.05 -17.59 -6.93
#